data_AF-A0AAU1ER05-F1
#
_entry.id   AF-A0AAU1ER05-F1
#
_cell.length_a   1.000
_cell.length_b   1.000
_cell.length_c   1.000
_cell.angle_alpha   90.00
_cell.angle_beta   90.00
_cell.angle_gamma   90.00
#
_symmetry.space_group_name_H-M   'P 1'
#
loop_
_entity.id
_entity.type
_entity.pdbx_description
1 polymer ?
#
loop_
_entity_poly.entity_id
_entity_poly.type
_entity_poly.pdbx_seq_one_letter_code
_entity_poly.pdbx_strand_id
1 'polypeptide(L)'
;MASRPLAAALALVAGAAVAVIAPPGAARATPPGDKDVTAVLFEWNFASVAKACTDQLGPAGYGFVQVSPPQEHIQGPQWWTSYQPVSYKIAGRLGDRAAFSGMVNTCHAAGVKVVVDSVINHMASASGTGTGGSSYEKYSYPGIYSGADMDDCRSTITNYQDRANVQNCELVQLADLDTGEDYVRGRIAAYLNDLLTLGVDGFRIDAAKHMPAADLANIKSRLSNPGVYWKQEAIYGAGEAVSPSEYLGNGDVQEFRYARGLKQVFNNENLAYLKNYGEGWGYMESGKSAVFVDNHDTERGGDTLNYKDGANYTLANVFMLAWPYGSPDIHSGYEWSDKEAGPPGGGAVNACYSDGWKCQHAWREISSMVAFRNTARGQAVTNWWDNGADQIAFGRGAKAYVAINHEGSSLTRTFQTSLPAGDYCDVQSGRGVTVNGSGQFTATLGPNTALALHVNARNCGSSSAAGASFNVNATTVTGQNIYVTGNQAALGNWNPADALKLDPASYPVWKLDVALPAGTAFEYKYLRKDAAGAVTWETGANRSATVPASGSVTLSDTFRT
;
A
#
# COMPACT_ATOMS: atom_id res chain seq x y z
N MET A 1 30.20 -33.07 -75.78
CA MET A 1 28.76 -33.13 -75.45
C MET A 1 28.60 -34.06 -74.25
N ALA A 2 27.97 -33.77 -73.11
CA ALA A 2 27.45 -32.55 -72.52
C ALA A 2 27.40 -32.73 -70.98
N SER A 3 27.80 -31.68 -70.25
CA SER A 3 27.49 -31.25 -68.86
C SER A 3 27.48 -32.22 -67.64
N ARG A 4 28.47 -31.96 -66.77
CA ARG A 4 28.68 -32.24 -65.32
C ARG A 4 27.88 -31.25 -64.41
N PRO A 5 28.02 -31.23 -63.05
CA PRO A 5 28.11 -32.30 -62.01
C PRO A 5 27.13 -32.08 -60.82
N LEU A 6 26.90 -33.11 -59.98
CA LEU A 6 26.38 -32.96 -58.61
C LEU A 6 27.53 -33.12 -57.61
N ALA A 7 27.73 -32.11 -56.76
CA ALA A 7 28.80 -32.05 -55.77
C ALA A 7 28.40 -32.78 -54.47
N ALA A 8 29.36 -33.56 -53.97
CA ALA A 8 29.32 -34.25 -52.69
C ALA A 8 29.76 -33.35 -51.54
N ALA A 9 29.26 -33.62 -50.33
CA ALA A 9 30.03 -33.46 -49.10
C ALA A 9 29.46 -34.38 -48.00
N LEU A 10 30.30 -35.35 -47.59
CA LEU A 10 30.12 -36.21 -46.42
C LEU A 10 30.27 -35.39 -45.14
N ALA A 11 29.38 -35.64 -44.17
CA ALA A 11 29.55 -35.22 -42.77
C ALA A 11 30.10 -36.39 -41.94
N LEU A 12 31.12 -36.11 -41.13
CA LEU A 12 31.71 -37.03 -40.14
C LEU A 12 31.64 -36.39 -38.76
N VAL A 13 31.26 -37.22 -37.79
CA VAL A 13 30.79 -36.91 -36.44
C VAL A 13 31.94 -36.93 -35.42
N ALA A 14 31.91 -36.00 -34.46
CA ALA A 14 32.45 -36.16 -33.11
C ALA A 14 31.54 -35.31 -32.20
N GLY A 15 30.76 -35.85 -31.27
CA GLY A 15 31.18 -36.57 -30.06
C GLY A 15 30.95 -35.64 -28.87
N ALA A 16 29.80 -35.72 -28.19
CA ALA A 16 29.51 -34.94 -26.98
C ALA A 16 28.82 -35.80 -25.92
N ALA A 17 29.37 -35.73 -24.71
CA ALA A 17 28.92 -36.42 -23.51
C ALA A 17 27.48 -36.02 -23.11
N VAL A 18 26.65 -37.01 -22.81
CA VAL A 18 25.29 -36.80 -22.30
C VAL A 18 25.38 -36.47 -20.81
N ALA A 19 25.33 -35.19 -20.49
CA ALA A 19 24.95 -34.74 -19.15
C ALA A 19 23.43 -34.90 -19.03
N VAL A 20 22.98 -35.74 -18.10
CA VAL A 20 21.57 -35.83 -17.70
C VAL A 20 21.22 -34.53 -16.97
N ILE A 21 20.67 -33.58 -17.72
CA ILE A 21 20.11 -32.35 -17.15
C ILE A 21 18.78 -32.74 -16.51
N ALA A 22 18.73 -32.74 -15.17
CA ALA A 22 17.48 -32.66 -14.45
C ALA A 22 16.78 -31.34 -14.83
N PRO A 23 15.46 -31.34 -15.10
CA PRO A 23 14.76 -30.10 -15.41
C PRO A 23 14.84 -29.16 -14.19
N PRO A 24 15.12 -27.86 -14.37
CA PRO A 24 14.90 -26.91 -13.30
C PRO A 24 13.42 -26.93 -12.96
N GLY A 25 13.11 -27.32 -11.73
CA GLY A 25 11.76 -27.32 -11.18
C GLY A 25 11.12 -25.94 -11.25
N ALA A 26 9.79 -25.94 -11.36
CA ALA A 26 8.97 -24.75 -11.46
C ALA A 26 9.23 -23.77 -10.31
N ALA A 27 9.78 -22.61 -10.63
CA ALA A 27 9.70 -21.40 -9.82
C ALA A 27 8.92 -20.36 -10.62
N ARG A 28 7.63 -20.19 -10.33
CA ARG A 28 6.86 -18.99 -10.72
C ARG A 28 5.75 -18.69 -9.73
N ALA A 29 5.96 -17.62 -8.95
CA ALA A 29 4.99 -16.56 -8.77
C ALA A 29 5.77 -15.28 -8.41
N THR A 30 6.09 -14.46 -9.43
CA THR A 30 6.34 -13.03 -9.25
C THR A 30 5.12 -12.35 -9.89
N PRO A 31 4.46 -11.37 -9.24
CA PRO A 31 3.24 -10.76 -9.76
C PRO A 31 3.39 -10.31 -11.22
N PRO A 32 2.34 -10.38 -12.07
CA PRO A 32 2.52 -10.16 -13.50
C PRO A 32 2.56 -8.66 -13.81
N GLY A 33 3.75 -8.14 -14.12
CA GLY A 33 4.01 -6.77 -14.62
C GLY A 33 5.36 -6.22 -14.14
N ASP A 34 5.78 -5.07 -14.68
CA ASP A 34 6.99 -4.36 -14.22
C ASP A 34 6.79 -3.61 -12.88
N LYS A 35 5.55 -3.55 -12.36
CA LYS A 35 5.13 -2.76 -11.19
C LYS A 35 4.67 -3.69 -10.05
N ASP A 36 5.25 -3.57 -8.86
CA ASP A 36 5.03 -4.48 -7.73
C ASP A 36 4.40 -3.84 -6.48
N VAL A 37 4.07 -2.54 -6.52
CA VAL A 37 3.41 -1.85 -5.41
C VAL A 37 1.90 -2.09 -5.44
N THR A 38 1.35 -2.49 -4.30
CA THR A 38 -0.09 -2.67 -4.06
C THR A 38 -0.62 -1.54 -3.19
N ALA A 39 -1.70 -0.86 -3.61
CA ALA A 39 -2.49 -0.04 -2.70
C ALA A 39 -3.57 -0.90 -2.04
N VAL A 40 -3.57 -1.04 -0.72
CA VAL A 40 -4.60 -1.77 0.03
C VAL A 40 -5.68 -0.77 0.44
N LEU A 41 -6.76 -0.70 -0.34
CA LEU A 41 -7.89 0.20 -0.09
C LEU A 41 -8.88 -0.48 0.86
N PHE A 42 -8.53 -0.45 2.14
CA PHE A 42 -9.23 -1.19 3.19
C PHE A 42 -10.63 -0.63 3.47
N GLU A 43 -11.64 -1.45 3.25
CA GLU A 43 -13.08 -1.16 3.44
C GLU A 43 -13.63 -0.06 2.51
N TRP A 44 -12.95 0.25 1.40
CA TRP A 44 -13.47 1.15 0.37
C TRP A 44 -14.54 0.44 -0.46
N ASN A 45 -15.66 1.12 -0.71
CA ASN A 45 -16.68 0.59 -1.61
C ASN A 45 -16.17 0.53 -3.06
N PHE A 46 -16.73 -0.37 -3.87
CA PHE A 46 -16.17 -0.66 -5.20
C PHE A 46 -16.19 0.56 -6.14
N ALA A 47 -17.18 1.44 -6.02
CA ALA A 47 -17.22 2.67 -6.80
C ALA A 47 -16.06 3.63 -6.46
N SER A 48 -15.71 3.76 -5.18
CA SER A 48 -14.60 4.61 -4.73
C SER A 48 -13.25 4.03 -5.13
N VAL A 49 -13.10 2.70 -5.06
CA VAL A 49 -11.91 2.00 -5.57
C VAL A 49 -11.74 2.25 -7.07
N ALA A 50 -12.80 2.13 -7.86
CA ALA A 50 -12.77 2.37 -9.31
C ALA A 50 -12.28 3.80 -9.62
N LYS A 51 -12.77 4.80 -8.88
CA LYS A 51 -12.34 6.20 -8.99
C LYS A 51 -10.88 6.39 -8.57
N ALA A 52 -10.44 5.78 -7.47
CA ALA A 52 -9.04 5.85 -7.04
C ALA A 52 -8.10 5.24 -8.08
N CYS A 53 -8.51 4.14 -8.74
CA CYS A 53 -7.75 3.54 -9.83
C CYS A 53 -7.44 4.52 -10.97
N THR A 54 -8.44 5.29 -11.43
CA THR A 54 -8.26 6.26 -12.52
C THR A 54 -7.52 7.51 -12.09
N ASP A 55 -7.86 8.04 -10.92
CA ASP A 55 -7.44 9.38 -10.53
C ASP A 55 -6.08 9.39 -9.85
N GLN A 56 -5.70 8.30 -9.19
CA GLN A 56 -4.55 8.24 -8.29
C GLN A 56 -3.63 7.05 -8.61
N LEU A 57 -4.16 5.83 -8.59
CA LEU A 57 -3.31 4.63 -8.61
C LEU A 57 -2.64 4.40 -9.97
N GLY A 58 -3.41 4.44 -11.06
CA GLY A 58 -2.89 4.31 -12.42
C GLY A 58 -1.83 5.37 -12.75
N PRO A 59 -2.14 6.67 -12.58
CA PRO A 59 -1.19 7.76 -12.80
C PRO A 59 0.08 7.69 -11.95
N ALA A 60 -0.01 7.32 -10.67
CA ALA A 60 1.16 7.17 -9.80
C ALA A 60 2.00 5.91 -10.13
N GLY A 61 1.41 4.95 -10.85
CA GLY A 61 2.08 3.75 -11.31
C GLY A 61 1.99 2.57 -10.34
N TYR A 62 0.94 2.48 -9.53
CA TYR A 62 0.66 1.28 -8.75
C TYR A 62 0.45 0.09 -9.70
N GLY A 63 0.92 -1.09 -9.29
CA GLY A 63 0.71 -2.33 -10.04
C GLY A 63 -0.64 -2.96 -9.70
N PHE A 64 -1.02 -2.87 -8.43
CA PHE A 64 -2.20 -3.53 -7.89
C PHE A 64 -3.01 -2.60 -6.98
N VAL A 65 -4.31 -2.86 -6.92
CA VAL A 65 -5.17 -2.49 -5.81
C VAL A 65 -5.64 -3.76 -5.11
N GLN A 66 -5.54 -3.81 -3.78
CA GLN A 66 -6.18 -4.83 -2.97
C GLN A 66 -7.47 -4.27 -2.37
N VAL A 67 -8.56 -5.01 -2.51
CA VAL A 67 -9.86 -4.69 -1.91
C VAL A 67 -10.20 -5.64 -0.78
N SER A 68 -10.95 -5.13 0.21
CA SER A 68 -11.53 -5.94 1.30
C SER A 68 -12.47 -7.02 0.76
N PRO A 69 -12.82 -8.03 1.59
CA PRO A 69 -13.56 -9.20 1.12
C PRO A 69 -14.93 -8.84 0.50
N PRO A 70 -15.22 -9.27 -0.74
CA PRO A 70 -16.43 -8.87 -1.46
C PRO A 70 -17.66 -9.72 -1.12
N GLN A 71 -17.45 -10.87 -0.48
CA GLN A 71 -18.50 -11.83 -0.18
C GLN A 71 -19.47 -11.32 0.88
N GLU A 72 -20.67 -11.89 0.84
CA GLU A 72 -21.71 -11.65 1.82
C GLU A 72 -21.23 -12.04 3.22
N HIS A 73 -21.47 -11.15 4.16
CA HIS A 73 -21.01 -11.30 5.52
C HIS A 73 -22.13 -10.97 6.52
N ILE A 74 -21.85 -11.14 7.81
CA ILE A 74 -22.81 -10.78 8.87
C ILE A 74 -23.12 -9.28 8.87
N GLN A 75 -24.26 -8.90 9.44
CA GLN A 75 -24.59 -7.49 9.65
C GLN A 75 -23.75 -6.88 10.78
N GLY A 76 -23.46 -5.58 10.68
CA GLY A 76 -22.86 -4.80 11.76
C GLY A 76 -21.96 -3.69 11.23
N PRO A 77 -21.70 -2.62 12.01
CA PRO A 77 -20.87 -1.53 11.53
C PRO A 77 -19.37 -1.86 11.52
N GLN A 78 -18.89 -2.71 12.44
CA GLN A 78 -17.46 -2.98 12.64
C GLN A 78 -16.79 -3.56 11.39
N TRP A 79 -15.53 -3.22 11.16
CA TRP A 79 -14.79 -3.67 9.98
C TRP A 79 -14.64 -5.20 9.93
N TRP A 80 -14.43 -5.82 11.09
CA TRP A 80 -14.21 -7.27 11.19
C TRP A 80 -15.44 -8.08 10.77
N THR A 81 -16.61 -7.47 10.68
CA THR A 81 -17.80 -8.16 10.17
C THR A 81 -17.65 -8.54 8.70
N SER A 82 -16.88 -7.79 7.89
CA SER A 82 -16.53 -8.16 6.50
C SER A 82 -15.75 -9.47 6.42
N TYR A 83 -15.10 -9.87 7.52
CA TYR A 83 -14.32 -11.10 7.66
C TYR A 83 -15.12 -12.26 8.26
N GLN A 84 -16.44 -12.12 8.41
CA GLN A 84 -17.33 -13.21 8.84
C GLN A 84 -18.30 -13.59 7.72
N PRO A 85 -17.84 -14.38 6.73
CA PRO A 85 -18.67 -14.74 5.59
C PRO A 85 -19.84 -15.62 6.01
N VAL A 86 -20.97 -15.44 5.33
CA VAL A 86 -22.17 -16.28 5.51
C VAL A 86 -22.61 -16.94 4.21
N SER A 87 -22.16 -16.39 3.08
CA SER A 87 -22.26 -17.01 1.75
C SER A 87 -21.13 -16.48 0.86
N TYR A 88 -20.94 -17.09 -0.30
CA TYR A 88 -20.00 -16.60 -1.32
C TYR A 88 -20.64 -15.66 -2.36
N LYS A 89 -21.86 -15.16 -2.12
CA LYS A 89 -22.46 -14.11 -2.97
C LYS A 89 -21.64 -12.83 -2.83
N ILE A 90 -21.40 -12.11 -3.94
CA ILE A 90 -20.84 -10.75 -3.87
C ILE A 90 -21.95 -9.78 -3.51
N ALA A 91 -22.11 -9.56 -2.21
CA ALA A 91 -23.19 -8.76 -1.63
C ALA A 91 -22.80 -8.22 -0.24
N GLY A 92 -21.53 -7.85 -0.06
CA GLY A 92 -21.05 -7.20 1.15
C GLY A 92 -21.45 -5.71 1.21
N ARG A 93 -21.06 -5.04 2.29
CA ARG A 93 -21.26 -3.58 2.46
C ARG A 93 -20.66 -2.73 1.32
N LEU A 94 -19.66 -3.26 0.63
CA LEU A 94 -18.83 -2.55 -0.35
C LEU A 94 -19.49 -2.42 -1.72
N GLY A 95 -20.57 -3.16 -1.96
CA GLY A 95 -21.32 -3.15 -3.20
C GLY A 95 -21.75 -4.56 -3.63
N ASP A 96 -22.55 -4.61 -4.68
CA ASP A 96 -23.00 -5.85 -5.29
C ASP A 96 -22.01 -6.36 -6.36
N ARG A 97 -22.34 -7.52 -6.94
CA ARG A 97 -21.57 -8.14 -8.03
C ARG A 97 -21.37 -7.21 -9.24
N ALA A 98 -22.35 -6.38 -9.58
CA ALA A 98 -22.25 -5.50 -10.74
C ALA A 98 -21.27 -4.35 -10.46
N ALA A 99 -21.34 -3.75 -9.26
CA ALA A 99 -20.39 -2.75 -8.80
C ALA A 99 -18.97 -3.31 -8.72
N PHE A 100 -18.80 -4.55 -8.22
CA PHE A 100 -17.51 -5.23 -8.18
C PHE A 100 -16.93 -5.44 -9.57
N SER A 101 -17.70 -6.00 -10.50
CA SER A 101 -17.28 -6.19 -11.90
C SER A 101 -16.95 -4.86 -12.59
N GLY A 102 -17.74 -3.81 -12.35
CA GLY A 102 -17.48 -2.46 -12.85
C GLY A 102 -16.16 -1.87 -12.32
N MET A 103 -15.85 -2.08 -11.04
CA MET A 103 -14.59 -1.68 -10.43
C MET A 103 -13.39 -2.39 -11.06
N VAL A 104 -13.47 -3.72 -11.22
CA VAL A 104 -12.38 -4.49 -11.86
C VAL A 104 -12.08 -3.97 -13.26
N ASN A 105 -13.11 -3.81 -14.09
CA ASN A 105 -12.97 -3.29 -15.45
C ASN A 105 -12.36 -1.88 -15.48
N THR A 106 -12.78 -1.00 -14.56
CA THR A 106 -12.26 0.38 -14.47
C THR A 106 -10.80 0.40 -14.05
N CYS A 107 -10.42 -0.42 -13.06
CA CYS A 107 -9.03 -0.53 -12.62
C CYS A 107 -8.13 -1.08 -13.73
N HIS A 108 -8.58 -2.12 -14.45
CA HIS A 108 -7.86 -2.65 -15.61
C HIS A 108 -7.67 -1.60 -16.71
N ALA A 109 -8.69 -0.80 -17.02
CA ALA A 109 -8.58 0.30 -17.99
C ALA A 109 -7.57 1.38 -17.55
N ALA A 110 -7.38 1.57 -16.24
CA ALA A 110 -6.36 2.44 -15.66
C ALA A 110 -4.96 1.78 -15.56
N GLY A 111 -4.82 0.52 -15.99
CA GLY A 111 -3.56 -0.24 -15.91
C GLY A 111 -3.23 -0.76 -14.51
N VAL A 112 -4.22 -0.88 -13.63
CA VAL A 112 -4.10 -1.36 -12.25
C VAL A 112 -4.80 -2.72 -12.12
N LYS A 113 -4.08 -3.72 -11.59
CA LYS A 113 -4.61 -5.06 -11.35
C LYS A 113 -5.36 -5.15 -10.04
N VAL A 114 -6.29 -6.10 -9.91
CA VAL A 114 -7.13 -6.24 -8.72
C VAL A 114 -6.78 -7.50 -7.93
N VAL A 115 -6.42 -7.34 -6.67
CA VAL A 115 -6.22 -8.40 -5.67
C VAL A 115 -7.39 -8.39 -4.71
N VAL A 116 -7.93 -9.56 -4.40
CA VAL A 116 -9.07 -9.69 -3.47
C VAL A 116 -8.62 -10.34 -2.17
N ASP A 117 -8.94 -9.69 -1.05
CA ASP A 117 -8.85 -10.31 0.27
C ASP A 117 -9.91 -11.42 0.39
N SER A 118 -9.46 -12.64 0.67
CA SER A 118 -10.25 -13.87 0.52
C SER A 118 -10.28 -14.63 1.83
N VAL A 119 -11.46 -14.66 2.47
CA VAL A 119 -11.70 -15.37 3.73
C VAL A 119 -12.19 -16.78 3.42
N ILE A 120 -11.28 -17.75 3.55
CA ILE A 120 -11.52 -19.15 3.17
C ILE A 120 -11.20 -20.15 4.29
N ASN A 121 -10.78 -19.66 5.46
CA ASN A 121 -10.54 -20.47 6.65
C ASN A 121 -11.83 -20.86 7.36
N HIS A 122 -12.76 -19.92 7.47
CA HIS A 122 -13.90 -20.05 8.38
C HIS A 122 -15.17 -19.39 7.82
N MET A 123 -16.27 -19.64 8.50
CA MET A 123 -17.56 -18.99 8.34
C MET A 123 -17.98 -18.25 9.63
N ALA A 124 -19.00 -17.40 9.55
CA ALA A 124 -19.46 -16.56 10.67
C ALA A 124 -19.87 -17.34 11.93
N SER A 125 -19.62 -16.80 13.12
CA SER A 125 -19.89 -17.47 14.41
C SER A 125 -21.29 -17.24 14.99
N ALA A 126 -22.19 -16.59 14.25
CA ALA A 126 -23.51 -16.17 14.73
C ALA A 126 -24.66 -16.83 13.96
N SER A 127 -25.89 -16.43 14.28
CA SER A 127 -27.08 -16.73 13.49
C SER A 127 -27.78 -15.44 13.07
N GLY A 128 -28.36 -15.43 11.87
CA GLY A 128 -29.11 -14.29 11.38
C GLY A 128 -29.28 -14.29 9.86
N THR A 129 -29.32 -13.08 9.30
CA THR A 129 -29.40 -12.84 7.86
C THR A 129 -28.23 -11.98 7.43
N GLY A 130 -27.47 -12.43 6.43
CA GLY A 130 -26.34 -11.72 5.88
C GLY A 130 -26.71 -10.43 5.14
N THR A 131 -25.70 -9.66 4.77
CA THR A 131 -25.85 -8.42 3.99
C THR A 131 -26.51 -8.62 2.63
N GLY A 132 -26.47 -9.84 2.08
CA GLY A 132 -27.06 -10.25 0.81
C GLY A 132 -28.32 -11.11 0.95
N GLY A 133 -28.91 -11.15 2.16
CA GLY A 133 -30.19 -11.83 2.43
C GLY A 133 -30.11 -13.33 2.70
N SER A 134 -28.92 -13.93 2.78
CA SER A 134 -28.78 -15.35 3.12
C SER A 134 -28.99 -15.57 4.61
N SER A 135 -29.92 -16.45 4.99
CA SER A 135 -30.03 -16.92 6.38
C SER A 135 -28.84 -17.81 6.73
N TYR A 136 -28.35 -17.72 7.96
CA TYR A 136 -27.26 -18.57 8.45
C TYR A 136 -27.42 -18.84 9.96
N GLU A 137 -26.84 -19.95 10.40
CA GLU A 137 -26.59 -20.26 11.80
C GLU A 137 -25.15 -20.76 11.92
N LYS A 138 -24.53 -20.67 13.11
CA LYS A 138 -23.19 -21.22 13.29
C LYS A 138 -23.18 -22.71 12.94
N TYR A 139 -22.27 -23.11 12.04
CA TYR A 139 -22.18 -24.45 11.43
C TYR A 139 -23.29 -24.81 10.44
N SER A 140 -24.18 -23.90 10.04
CA SER A 140 -25.22 -24.14 9.05
C SER A 140 -25.34 -22.93 8.12
N TYR A 141 -24.80 -23.06 6.91
CA TYR A 141 -24.77 -22.03 5.89
C TYR A 141 -25.48 -22.56 4.63
N PRO A 142 -26.82 -22.47 4.58
CA PRO A 142 -27.64 -23.08 3.55
C PRO A 142 -27.13 -22.85 2.12
N GLY A 143 -26.97 -23.93 1.38
CA GLY A 143 -26.51 -23.93 -0.02
C GLY A 143 -25.00 -24.00 -0.22
N ILE A 144 -24.21 -23.85 0.86
CA ILE A 144 -22.74 -23.97 0.79
C ILE A 144 -22.18 -25.01 1.76
N TYR A 145 -22.42 -24.88 3.07
CA TYR A 145 -21.79 -25.68 4.11
C TYR A 145 -22.76 -26.04 5.25
N SER A 146 -22.45 -27.14 5.90
CA SER A 146 -23.13 -27.71 7.05
C SER A 146 -22.11 -28.06 8.12
N GLY A 147 -22.56 -28.55 9.27
CA GLY A 147 -21.67 -28.91 10.37
C GLY A 147 -20.78 -30.11 10.09
N ALA A 148 -21.02 -30.85 9.00
CA ALA A 148 -20.13 -31.92 8.54
C ALA A 148 -18.93 -31.39 7.74
N ASP A 149 -19.01 -30.15 7.24
CA ASP A 149 -17.98 -29.50 6.44
C ASP A 149 -17.04 -28.63 7.31
N MET A 150 -17.15 -28.76 8.64
CA MET A 150 -16.42 -27.99 9.65
C MET A 150 -15.51 -28.94 10.42
N ASP A 151 -14.36 -28.45 10.87
CA ASP A 151 -13.49 -29.25 11.72
C ASP A 151 -14.19 -29.67 13.03
N ASP A 152 -13.79 -30.84 13.55
CA ASP A 152 -14.38 -31.42 14.76
C ASP A 152 -14.05 -30.61 16.03
N CYS A 153 -12.92 -29.89 16.06
CA CYS A 153 -12.50 -29.11 17.23
C CYS A 153 -13.22 -27.76 17.30
N ARG A 154 -14.44 -27.78 17.84
CA ARG A 154 -15.30 -26.59 18.00
C ARG A 154 -14.96 -25.69 19.19
N SER A 155 -13.70 -25.72 19.65
CA SER A 155 -13.20 -24.88 20.74
C SER A 155 -12.30 -23.80 20.19
N THR A 156 -12.22 -22.66 20.89
CA THR A 156 -11.27 -21.60 20.50
C THR A 156 -9.83 -22.10 20.59
N ILE A 157 -9.01 -21.72 19.62
CA ILE A 157 -7.55 -21.91 19.65
C ILE A 157 -6.99 -21.34 20.97
N THR A 158 -6.23 -22.14 21.70
CA THR A 158 -5.63 -21.74 22.99
C THR A 158 -4.15 -22.09 23.09
N ASN A 159 -3.61 -22.92 22.19
CA ASN A 159 -2.23 -23.35 22.22
C ASN A 159 -1.57 -23.24 20.84
N TYR A 160 -0.86 -22.13 20.59
CA TYR A 160 -0.12 -21.92 19.35
C TYR A 160 1.13 -22.81 19.19
N GLN A 161 1.51 -23.58 20.22
CA GLN A 161 2.58 -24.60 20.15
C GLN A 161 2.05 -25.97 19.71
N ASP A 162 0.74 -26.12 19.50
CA ASP A 162 0.11 -27.33 18.98
C ASP A 162 -0.46 -27.05 17.59
N ARG A 163 0.10 -27.71 16.57
CA ARG A 163 -0.32 -27.55 15.17
C ARG A 163 -1.79 -27.90 14.97
N ALA A 164 -2.26 -29.00 15.55
CA ALA A 164 -3.64 -29.42 15.39
C ALA A 164 -4.59 -28.41 16.04
N ASN A 165 -4.19 -27.83 17.18
CA ASN A 165 -4.95 -26.75 17.80
C ASN A 165 -4.99 -25.49 16.93
N VAL A 166 -3.91 -25.14 16.23
CA VAL A 166 -3.85 -23.94 15.38
C VAL A 166 -4.64 -24.09 14.07
N GLN A 167 -4.68 -25.31 13.52
CA GLN A 167 -5.16 -25.56 12.14
C GLN A 167 -6.51 -26.28 12.04
N ASN A 168 -7.04 -26.77 13.16
CA ASN A 168 -8.31 -27.52 13.16
C ASN A 168 -9.29 -27.00 14.22
N CYS A 169 -8.93 -25.98 15.01
CA CYS A 169 -9.79 -25.42 16.04
C CYS A 169 -10.15 -23.96 15.71
N GLU A 170 -11.25 -23.48 16.28
CA GLU A 170 -11.86 -22.21 15.90
C GLU A 170 -10.99 -20.98 16.22
N LEU A 171 -10.55 -20.26 15.19
CA LEU A 171 -9.98 -18.92 15.34
C LEU A 171 -11.06 -17.96 15.85
N VAL A 172 -10.91 -17.48 17.10
CA VAL A 172 -11.86 -16.56 17.77
C VAL A 172 -13.34 -16.98 17.69
N GLN A 173 -13.59 -18.28 17.79
CA GLN A 173 -14.93 -18.92 17.72
C GLN A 173 -15.60 -18.90 16.34
N LEU A 174 -14.88 -18.53 15.28
CA LEU A 174 -15.37 -18.62 13.91
C LEU A 174 -15.47 -20.10 13.50
N ALA A 175 -16.50 -20.44 12.74
CA ALA A 175 -16.76 -21.82 12.35
C ALA A 175 -15.71 -22.28 11.35
N ASP A 176 -14.77 -23.11 11.82
CA ASP A 176 -13.56 -23.51 11.09
C ASP A 176 -13.91 -24.55 10.02
N LEU A 177 -13.55 -24.26 8.76
CA LEU A 177 -13.84 -25.13 7.63
C LEU A 177 -12.81 -26.27 7.59
N ASP A 178 -13.27 -27.52 7.43
CA ASP A 178 -12.35 -28.66 7.25
C ASP A 178 -11.77 -28.62 5.81
N THR A 179 -10.68 -27.86 5.66
CA THR A 179 -9.99 -27.73 4.38
C THR A 179 -9.28 -29.03 3.94
N GLY A 180 -9.26 -30.06 4.79
CA GLY A 180 -8.86 -31.42 4.43
C GLY A 180 -9.91 -32.15 3.58
N GLU A 181 -11.17 -31.72 3.57
CA GLU A 181 -12.22 -32.34 2.77
C GLU A 181 -12.17 -31.95 1.29
N ASP A 182 -12.51 -32.89 0.41
CA ASP A 182 -12.58 -32.62 -1.04
C ASP A 182 -13.72 -31.65 -1.39
N TYR A 183 -14.86 -31.79 -0.72
CA TYR A 183 -16.03 -30.94 -0.91
C TYR A 183 -15.73 -29.49 -0.54
N VAL A 184 -15.15 -29.25 0.64
CA VAL A 184 -14.76 -27.92 1.12
C VAL A 184 -13.78 -27.25 0.15
N ARG A 185 -12.69 -27.93 -0.21
CA ARG A 185 -11.71 -27.39 -1.18
C ARG A 185 -12.33 -27.13 -2.55
N GLY A 186 -13.25 -27.98 -2.99
CA GLY A 186 -14.01 -27.79 -4.22
C GLY A 186 -14.90 -26.53 -4.18
N ARG A 187 -15.58 -26.28 -3.07
CA ARG A 187 -16.42 -25.09 -2.88
C ARG A 187 -15.62 -23.80 -2.79
N ILE A 188 -14.50 -23.80 -2.06
CA ILE A 188 -13.58 -22.66 -2.01
C ILE A 188 -13.03 -22.37 -3.41
N ALA A 189 -12.55 -23.39 -4.13
CA ALA A 189 -12.03 -23.21 -5.48
C ALA A 189 -13.11 -22.70 -6.45
N ALA A 190 -14.36 -23.12 -6.30
CA ALA A 190 -15.47 -22.61 -7.10
C ALA A 190 -15.72 -21.11 -6.84
N TYR A 191 -15.68 -20.66 -5.58
CA TYR A 191 -15.80 -19.25 -5.23
C TYR A 191 -14.64 -18.41 -5.80
N LEU A 192 -13.40 -18.86 -5.62
CA LEU A 192 -12.24 -18.14 -6.17
C LEU A 192 -12.28 -18.13 -7.71
N ASN A 193 -12.72 -19.22 -8.36
CA ASN A 193 -12.93 -19.24 -9.80
C ASN A 193 -14.02 -18.28 -10.26
N ASP A 194 -15.10 -18.12 -9.50
CA ASP A 194 -16.14 -17.13 -9.79
C ASP A 194 -15.55 -15.71 -9.81
N LEU A 195 -14.70 -15.36 -8.83
CA LEU A 195 -13.97 -14.10 -8.81
C LEU A 195 -13.01 -13.94 -10.00
N LEU A 196 -12.32 -15.01 -10.40
CA LEU A 196 -11.49 -15.01 -11.62
C LEU A 196 -12.30 -14.71 -12.87
N THR A 197 -13.54 -15.21 -12.98
CA THR A 197 -14.41 -14.89 -14.13
C THR A 197 -14.79 -13.41 -14.21
N LEU A 198 -14.70 -12.68 -13.10
CA LEU A 198 -14.94 -11.24 -13.01
C LEU A 198 -13.68 -10.41 -13.28
N GLY A 199 -12.54 -11.05 -13.54
CA GLY A 199 -11.27 -10.39 -13.90
C GLY A 199 -10.30 -10.19 -12.75
N VAL A 200 -10.49 -10.84 -11.60
CA VAL A 200 -9.53 -10.75 -10.48
C VAL A 200 -8.15 -11.28 -10.89
N ASP A 201 -7.09 -10.55 -10.53
CA ASP A 201 -5.69 -10.85 -10.88
C ASP A 201 -4.92 -11.56 -9.76
N GLY A 202 -5.46 -11.55 -8.54
CA GLY A 202 -4.77 -12.07 -7.37
C GLY A 202 -5.66 -12.25 -6.15
N PHE A 203 -5.17 -13.05 -5.21
CA PHE A 203 -5.81 -13.26 -3.91
C PHE A 203 -4.83 -12.98 -2.77
N ARG A 204 -5.29 -12.25 -1.75
CA ARG A 204 -4.69 -12.25 -0.41
C ARG A 204 -5.51 -13.22 0.43
N ILE A 205 -4.88 -14.28 0.93
CA ILE A 205 -5.54 -15.30 1.73
C ILE A 205 -5.46 -14.91 3.19
N ASP A 206 -6.63 -14.63 3.74
CA ASP A 206 -6.83 -14.36 5.16
C ASP A 206 -6.55 -15.59 6.02
N ALA A 207 -5.98 -15.38 7.20
CA ALA A 207 -5.77 -16.42 8.20
C ALA A 207 -5.05 -17.68 7.67
N ALA A 208 -4.15 -17.54 6.69
CA ALA A 208 -3.54 -18.69 5.99
C ALA A 208 -2.82 -19.66 6.94
N LYS A 209 -2.26 -19.16 8.03
CA LYS A 209 -1.63 -19.96 9.09
C LYS A 209 -2.55 -21.03 9.70
N HIS A 210 -3.85 -20.74 9.72
CA HIS A 210 -4.89 -21.59 10.30
C HIS A 210 -5.40 -22.66 9.33
N MET A 211 -4.88 -22.70 8.10
CA MET A 211 -5.10 -23.81 7.16
C MET A 211 -3.77 -24.51 6.87
N PRO A 212 -3.73 -25.84 6.71
CA PRO A 212 -2.52 -26.52 6.24
C PRO A 212 -2.04 -25.98 4.89
N ALA A 213 -0.74 -25.71 4.76
CA ALA A 213 -0.17 -25.19 3.51
C ALA A 213 -0.43 -26.10 2.30
N ALA A 214 -0.53 -27.42 2.52
CA ALA A 214 -0.86 -28.39 1.49
C ALA A 214 -2.32 -28.27 0.99
N ASP A 215 -3.26 -27.90 1.85
CA ASP A 215 -4.66 -27.71 1.46
C ASP A 215 -4.85 -26.41 0.68
N LEU A 216 -4.15 -25.34 1.06
CA LEU A 216 -4.05 -24.13 0.24
C LEU A 216 -3.44 -24.41 -1.14
N ALA A 217 -2.38 -25.24 -1.20
CA ALA A 217 -1.80 -25.67 -2.48
C ALA A 217 -2.82 -26.44 -3.33
N ASN A 218 -3.60 -27.31 -2.69
CA ASN A 218 -4.65 -28.10 -3.34
C ASN A 218 -5.75 -27.18 -3.91
N ILE A 219 -6.29 -26.26 -3.10
CA ILE A 219 -7.28 -25.26 -3.53
C ILE A 219 -6.75 -24.46 -4.72
N LYS A 220 -5.52 -23.94 -4.62
CA LYS A 220 -4.88 -23.17 -5.69
C LYS A 220 -4.75 -23.98 -6.99
N SER A 221 -4.45 -25.29 -6.89
CA SER A 221 -4.34 -26.17 -8.07
C SER A 221 -5.67 -26.40 -8.80
N ARG A 222 -6.81 -26.19 -8.12
CA ARG A 222 -8.17 -26.33 -8.69
C ARG A 222 -8.66 -25.05 -9.39
N LEU A 223 -7.89 -23.97 -9.34
CA LEU A 223 -8.25 -22.73 -10.03
C LEU A 223 -8.10 -22.87 -11.54
N SER A 224 -8.95 -22.18 -12.29
CA SER A 224 -8.86 -21.99 -13.74
C SER A 224 -7.55 -21.31 -14.15
N ASN A 225 -6.98 -20.50 -13.25
CA ASN A 225 -5.62 -19.98 -13.34
C ASN A 225 -4.82 -20.27 -12.06
N PRO A 226 -4.14 -21.42 -11.94
CA PRO A 226 -3.28 -21.71 -10.80
C PRO A 226 -2.06 -20.79 -10.70
N GLY A 227 -1.72 -20.07 -11.78
CA GLY A 227 -0.63 -19.10 -11.82
C GLY A 227 -1.03 -17.69 -11.37
N VAL A 228 -2.28 -17.49 -10.92
CA VAL A 228 -2.76 -16.22 -10.37
C VAL A 228 -1.87 -15.74 -9.22
N TYR A 229 -1.75 -14.41 -9.07
CA TYR A 229 -0.98 -13.86 -7.94
C TYR A 229 -1.60 -14.31 -6.62
N TRP A 230 -0.75 -14.74 -5.68
CA TRP A 230 -1.17 -15.39 -4.45
C TRP A 230 -0.31 -14.85 -3.31
N LYS A 231 -0.94 -14.14 -2.38
CA LYS A 231 -0.34 -13.57 -1.18
C LYS A 231 -1.03 -14.17 0.04
N GLN A 232 -0.30 -14.52 1.08
CA GLN A 232 -0.82 -15.24 2.24
C GLN A 232 -0.49 -14.52 3.53
N GLU A 233 -1.47 -14.47 4.42
CA GLU A 233 -1.29 -14.01 5.78
C GLU A 233 -0.90 -15.20 6.69
N ALA A 234 0.39 -15.38 6.91
CA ALA A 234 0.88 -16.29 7.93
C ALA A 234 1.78 -15.52 8.90
N ILE A 235 1.34 -15.35 10.15
CA ILE A 235 2.06 -14.52 11.12
C ILE A 235 3.10 -15.38 11.83
N TYR A 236 4.35 -14.92 11.86
CA TYR A 236 5.40 -15.49 12.69
C TYR A 236 5.14 -15.23 14.18
N GLY A 237 5.20 -16.27 14.99
CA GLY A 237 5.35 -16.17 16.44
C GLY A 237 6.44 -17.12 16.95
N ALA A 238 7.19 -16.67 17.94
CA ALA A 238 8.34 -17.41 18.45
C ALA A 238 7.89 -18.68 19.20
N GLY A 239 8.42 -19.83 18.79
CA GLY A 239 8.12 -21.13 19.41
C GLY A 239 6.76 -21.73 19.01
N GLU A 240 6.05 -21.11 18.07
CA GLU A 240 4.78 -21.63 17.58
C GLU A 240 4.97 -22.77 16.58
N ALA A 241 3.99 -23.67 16.49
CA ALA A 241 4.07 -24.91 15.73
C ALA A 241 3.97 -24.72 14.20
N VAL A 242 3.43 -23.58 13.76
CA VAL A 242 3.21 -23.25 12.35
C VAL A 242 4.00 -21.99 12.01
N SER A 243 4.88 -22.08 11.02
CA SER A 243 5.76 -21.00 10.58
C SER A 243 5.33 -20.46 9.21
N PRO A 244 5.45 -19.15 8.95
CA PRO A 244 5.17 -18.57 7.64
C PRO A 244 6.02 -19.16 6.51
N SER A 245 7.24 -19.63 6.82
CA SER A 245 8.12 -20.25 5.83
C SER A 245 7.52 -21.50 5.15
N GLU A 246 6.56 -22.16 5.80
CA GLU A 246 5.84 -23.33 5.25
C GLU A 246 4.98 -22.96 4.02
N TYR A 247 4.58 -21.69 3.91
CA TYR A 247 3.64 -21.20 2.89
C TYR A 247 4.33 -20.64 1.63
N LEU A 248 5.68 -20.53 1.65
CA LEU A 248 6.50 -19.99 0.55
C LEU A 248 6.45 -20.84 -0.74
N GLY A 249 5.89 -22.05 -0.68
CA GLY A 249 5.62 -22.88 -1.85
C GLY A 249 4.38 -22.43 -2.63
N ASN A 250 3.44 -21.75 -1.97
CA ASN A 250 2.15 -21.38 -2.54
C ASN A 250 2.15 -19.96 -3.14
N GLY A 251 3.03 -19.07 -2.70
CA GLY A 251 3.10 -17.69 -3.15
C GLY A 251 3.81 -16.79 -2.15
N ASP A 252 3.56 -15.49 -2.25
CA ASP A 252 4.12 -14.51 -1.33
C ASP A 252 3.51 -14.67 0.06
N VAL A 253 4.29 -14.40 1.10
CA VAL A 253 3.82 -14.40 2.49
C VAL A 253 4.07 -13.02 3.09
N GLN A 254 3.09 -12.49 3.82
CA GLN A 254 3.22 -11.21 4.50
C GLN A 254 4.28 -11.31 5.63
N GLU A 255 5.34 -10.52 5.53
CA GLU A 255 6.43 -10.50 6.52
C GLU A 255 6.14 -9.48 7.63
N PHE A 256 5.34 -9.88 8.63
CA PHE A 256 4.96 -9.02 9.74
C PHE A 256 6.16 -8.51 10.57
N ARG A 257 7.28 -9.25 10.58
CA ARG A 257 8.49 -8.80 11.30
C ARG A 257 9.10 -7.55 10.65
N TYR A 258 8.88 -7.35 9.34
CA TYR A 258 9.28 -6.13 8.64
C TYR A 258 8.56 -4.90 9.22
N ALA A 259 7.23 -4.93 9.31
CA ALA A 259 6.51 -3.77 9.86
C ALA A 259 6.88 -3.47 11.33
N ARG A 260 7.05 -4.52 12.15
CA ARG A 260 7.47 -4.41 13.56
C ARG A 260 8.90 -3.89 13.70
N GLY A 261 9.82 -4.36 12.85
CA GLY A 261 11.21 -3.91 12.84
C GLY A 261 11.34 -2.44 12.42
N LEU A 262 10.57 -2.00 11.42
CA LEU A 262 10.53 -0.58 11.05
C LEU A 262 10.02 0.27 12.23
N LYS A 263 8.94 -0.15 12.90
CA LYS A 263 8.45 0.55 14.09
C LYS A 263 9.54 0.65 15.18
N GLN A 264 10.22 -0.45 15.48
CA GLN A 264 11.29 -0.48 16.46
C GLN A 264 12.38 0.53 16.12
N VAL A 265 12.86 0.51 14.87
CA VAL A 265 13.94 1.38 14.42
C VAL A 265 13.53 2.85 14.45
N PHE A 266 12.39 3.21 13.86
CA PHE A 266 11.95 4.61 13.76
C PHE A 266 11.57 5.25 15.11
N ASN A 267 11.22 4.45 16.13
CA ASN A 267 10.84 4.96 17.45
C ASN A 267 11.97 4.93 18.48
N ASN A 268 12.86 3.93 18.42
CA ASN A 268 13.75 3.63 19.54
C ASN A 268 15.21 3.35 19.15
N GLU A 269 15.54 3.30 17.85
CA GLU A 269 16.90 3.02 17.37
C GLU A 269 17.29 3.99 16.27
N ASN A 270 18.30 3.61 15.47
CA ASN A 270 18.89 4.47 14.45
C ASN A 270 18.63 3.91 13.05
N LEU A 271 18.26 4.76 12.09
CA LEU A 271 18.07 4.35 10.69
C LEU A 271 19.33 3.68 10.08
N ALA A 272 20.53 3.99 10.58
CA ALA A 272 21.78 3.36 10.17
C ALA A 272 21.76 1.80 10.28
N TYR A 273 20.93 1.22 11.16
CA TYR A 273 20.80 -0.23 11.31
C TYR A 273 20.11 -0.92 10.14
N LEU A 274 19.42 -0.16 9.28
CA LEU A 274 18.67 -0.69 8.14
C LEU A 274 19.55 -1.11 6.94
N LYS A 275 20.88 -0.97 7.03
CA LYS A 275 21.83 -1.27 5.93
C LYS A 275 21.75 -2.68 5.35
N ASN A 276 21.23 -3.64 6.10
CA ASN A 276 21.01 -5.03 5.68
C ASN A 276 19.59 -5.52 6.01
N TYR A 277 18.62 -4.59 6.07
CA TYR A 277 17.25 -4.88 6.45
C TYR A 277 16.58 -5.92 5.54
N GLY A 278 15.81 -6.86 6.10
CA GLY A 278 15.28 -8.00 5.34
C GLY A 278 15.98 -9.31 5.69
N GLU A 279 16.47 -10.05 4.69
CA GLU A 279 17.13 -11.35 4.88
C GLU A 279 18.32 -11.29 5.85
N GLY A 280 19.05 -10.16 5.89
CA GLY A 280 20.16 -9.95 6.84
C GLY A 280 19.73 -9.90 8.30
N TRP A 281 18.42 -9.72 8.57
CA TRP A 281 17.79 -9.77 9.89
C TRP A 281 17.09 -11.12 10.15
N GLY A 282 17.26 -12.11 9.26
CA GLY A 282 16.61 -13.41 9.36
C GLY A 282 15.15 -13.41 8.92
N TYR A 283 14.74 -12.44 8.12
CA TYR A 283 13.42 -12.43 7.49
C TYR A 283 13.36 -13.44 6.33
N MET A 284 12.15 -13.71 5.83
CA MET A 284 11.95 -14.63 4.70
C MET A 284 12.66 -14.15 3.42
N GLU A 285 12.73 -15.03 2.42
CA GLU A 285 13.29 -14.69 1.11
C GLU A 285 12.54 -13.47 0.52
N SER A 286 13.30 -12.47 0.07
CA SER A 286 12.74 -11.23 -0.46
C SER A 286 11.81 -11.49 -1.64
N GLY A 287 12.16 -12.43 -2.53
CA GLY A 287 11.39 -12.75 -3.74
C GLY A 287 10.04 -13.43 -3.48
N LYS A 288 9.72 -13.71 -2.21
CA LYS A 288 8.50 -14.40 -1.76
C LYS A 288 7.84 -13.70 -0.57
N SER A 289 8.19 -12.44 -0.32
CA SER A 289 7.72 -11.68 0.82
C SER A 289 6.89 -10.50 0.35
N ALA A 290 5.71 -10.30 0.95
CA ALA A 290 5.00 -9.04 0.89
C ALA A 290 5.30 -8.22 2.14
N VAL A 291 5.55 -6.92 1.99
CA VAL A 291 5.96 -6.04 3.10
C VAL A 291 5.08 -4.82 3.18
N PHE A 292 4.95 -4.28 4.39
CA PHE A 292 4.12 -3.13 4.69
C PHE A 292 4.72 -2.36 5.88
N VAL A 293 4.31 -1.10 6.03
CA VAL A 293 4.59 -0.31 7.24
C VAL A 293 3.50 -0.56 8.29
N ASP A 294 2.27 -0.73 7.83
CA ASP A 294 1.07 -0.96 8.61
C ASP A 294 0.03 -1.76 7.80
N ASN A 295 -0.91 -2.40 8.49
CA ASN A 295 -2.07 -3.04 7.88
C ASN A 295 -3.28 -2.94 8.84
N HIS A 296 -4.43 -3.52 8.43
CA HIS A 296 -5.66 -3.44 9.21
C HIS A 296 -5.59 -4.14 10.58
N ASP A 297 -4.78 -5.20 10.72
CA ASP A 297 -4.63 -5.94 11.98
C ASP A 297 -3.71 -5.24 12.97
N THR A 298 -2.66 -4.59 12.47
CA THR A 298 -1.56 -4.08 13.32
C THR A 298 -1.64 -2.59 13.60
N GLU A 299 -2.23 -1.78 12.69
CA GLU A 299 -2.24 -0.32 12.83
C GLU A 299 -2.98 0.14 14.10
N ARG A 300 -4.02 -0.62 14.50
CA ARG A 300 -4.93 -0.29 15.60
C ARG A 300 -4.51 -0.89 16.93
N GLY A 301 -3.80 -2.03 16.88
CA GLY A 301 -3.25 -2.71 18.05
C GLY A 301 -1.97 -2.06 18.58
N GLY A 302 -1.31 -1.22 17.76
CA GLY A 302 -0.06 -0.59 18.13
C GLY A 302 1.15 -1.51 17.94
N ASP A 303 1.04 -2.57 17.14
CA ASP A 303 2.17 -3.45 16.80
C ASP A 303 3.09 -2.83 15.75
N THR A 304 2.53 -1.97 14.88
CA THR A 304 3.25 -1.30 13.79
C THR A 304 3.11 0.21 13.90
N LEU A 305 3.76 0.95 12.99
CA LEU A 305 3.45 2.36 12.80
C LEU A 305 2.03 2.51 12.22
N ASN A 306 1.50 3.72 12.19
CA ASN A 306 0.26 4.08 11.50
C ASN A 306 0.26 5.58 11.13
N TYR A 307 -0.82 6.02 10.47
CA TYR A 307 -0.97 7.41 10.00
C TYR A 307 -0.85 8.50 11.09
N LYS A 308 -0.97 8.14 12.38
CA LYS A 308 -0.86 9.06 13.52
C LYS A 308 0.60 9.31 13.95
N ASP A 309 1.56 8.51 13.47
CA ASP A 309 2.97 8.61 13.83
C ASP A 309 3.75 9.68 13.03
N GLY A 310 3.05 10.50 12.23
CA GLY A 310 3.63 11.65 11.53
C GLY A 310 4.81 11.26 10.62
N ALA A 311 5.95 11.89 10.85
CA ALA A 311 7.15 11.66 10.02
C ALA A 311 7.70 10.24 10.10
N ASN A 312 7.58 9.56 11.25
CA ASN A 312 8.02 8.17 11.39
C ASN A 312 7.30 7.30 10.35
N TYR A 313 6.00 7.52 10.18
CA TYR A 313 5.17 6.80 9.22
C TYR A 313 5.52 7.10 7.76
N THR A 314 5.65 8.38 7.41
CA THR A 314 5.92 8.77 6.01
C THR A 314 7.33 8.36 5.59
N LEU A 315 8.33 8.55 6.43
CA LEU A 315 9.72 8.15 6.14
C LEU A 315 9.90 6.63 6.13
N ALA A 316 9.17 5.88 6.97
CA ALA A 316 9.15 4.41 6.89
C ALA A 316 8.59 3.92 5.54
N ASN A 317 7.54 4.57 5.01
CA ASN A 317 7.01 4.25 3.67
C ASN A 317 8.00 4.62 2.56
N VAL A 318 8.67 5.78 2.66
CA VAL A 318 9.74 6.17 1.73
C VAL A 318 10.86 5.13 1.73
N PHE A 319 11.30 4.70 2.91
CA PHE A 319 12.32 3.65 3.04
C PHE A 319 11.84 2.33 2.41
N MET A 320 10.63 1.86 2.74
CA MET A 320 10.09 0.62 2.20
C MET A 320 10.00 0.62 0.67
N LEU A 321 9.55 1.72 0.07
CA LEU A 321 9.47 1.84 -1.39
C LEU A 321 10.86 1.98 -2.04
N ALA A 322 11.85 2.50 -1.33
CA ALA A 322 13.23 2.60 -1.82
C ALA A 322 14.06 1.34 -1.63
N TRP A 323 13.77 0.52 -0.62
CA TRP A 323 14.56 -0.64 -0.21
C TRP A 323 14.25 -1.89 -1.08
N PRO A 324 15.24 -2.66 -1.56
CA PRO A 324 15.04 -3.81 -2.45
C PRO A 324 14.58 -5.09 -1.73
N TYR A 325 13.59 -5.00 -0.83
CA TYR A 325 13.06 -6.18 -0.13
C TYR A 325 11.55 -6.29 -0.29
N GLY A 326 11.09 -7.49 -0.65
CA GLY A 326 9.67 -7.83 -0.78
C GLY A 326 8.89 -7.02 -1.81
N SER A 327 7.61 -7.36 -1.95
CA SER A 327 6.59 -6.62 -2.70
C SER A 327 5.87 -5.64 -1.75
N PRO A 328 5.91 -4.30 -1.96
CA PRO A 328 5.33 -3.35 -1.02
C PRO A 328 3.80 -3.25 -1.10
N ASP A 329 3.15 -3.33 0.05
CA ASP A 329 1.74 -3.01 0.29
C ASP A 329 1.65 -1.67 1.02
N ILE A 330 0.91 -0.72 0.45
CA ILE A 330 0.57 0.57 1.05
C ILE A 330 -0.83 0.49 1.61
N HIS A 331 -0.95 0.41 2.93
CA HIS A 331 -2.24 0.42 3.61
C HIS A 331 -2.90 1.79 3.52
N SER A 332 -4.16 1.83 3.11
CA SER A 332 -4.93 3.06 2.99
C SER A 332 -6.31 2.89 3.62
N GLY A 333 -6.40 3.29 4.88
CA GLY A 333 -7.60 3.18 5.70
C GLY A 333 -8.26 4.54 5.98
N TYR A 334 -8.79 4.64 7.20
CA TYR A 334 -9.63 5.74 7.66
C TYR A 334 -9.36 6.07 9.13
N GLU A 335 -9.87 7.21 9.57
CA GLU A 335 -9.82 7.69 10.95
C GLU A 335 -10.51 6.69 11.88
N TRP A 336 -9.84 6.35 12.98
CA TRP A 336 -10.42 5.50 14.01
C TRP A 336 -10.05 6.01 15.40
N SER A 337 -11.00 5.91 16.32
CA SER A 337 -10.84 6.11 17.77
C SER A 337 -10.96 4.81 18.57
N ASP A 338 -11.43 3.75 17.92
CA ASP A 338 -11.64 2.43 18.47
C ASP A 338 -11.07 1.36 17.50
N LYS A 339 -10.57 0.26 18.06
CA LYS A 339 -9.92 -0.81 17.28
C LYS A 339 -10.88 -1.51 16.31
N GLU A 340 -12.18 -1.53 16.61
CA GLU A 340 -13.22 -2.21 15.83
C GLU A 340 -13.99 -1.26 14.90
N ALA A 341 -13.65 0.03 14.93
CA ALA A 341 -14.36 1.07 14.17
C ALA A 341 -14.53 0.70 12.69
N GLY A 342 -15.79 0.69 12.24
CA GLY A 342 -16.16 0.46 10.84
C GLY A 342 -15.79 1.62 9.91
N PRO A 343 -15.82 1.39 8.59
CA PRO A 343 -15.55 2.43 7.61
C PRO A 343 -16.57 3.57 7.68
N PRO A 344 -16.14 4.84 7.54
CA PRO A 344 -17.06 5.96 7.43
C PRO A 344 -17.91 5.84 6.15
N GLY A 345 -19.14 6.34 6.20
CA GLY A 345 -20.03 6.37 5.03
C GLY A 345 -20.31 5.00 4.39
N GLY A 346 -20.17 3.90 5.14
CA GLY A 346 -20.34 2.54 4.60
C GLY A 346 -19.31 2.16 3.53
N GLY A 347 -18.13 2.78 3.54
CA GLY A 347 -17.08 2.55 2.55
C GLY A 347 -17.04 3.58 1.41
N ALA A 348 -18.01 4.49 1.34
CA ALA A 348 -18.01 5.55 0.32
C ALA A 348 -16.94 6.61 0.64
N VAL A 349 -16.08 6.92 -0.33
CA VAL A 349 -15.04 7.94 -0.22
C VAL A 349 -15.38 9.12 -1.12
N ASN A 350 -15.86 10.20 -0.53
CA ASN A 350 -16.21 11.41 -1.26
C ASN A 350 -15.05 12.41 -1.29
N ALA A 351 -14.25 12.42 -0.22
CA ALA A 351 -13.06 13.23 -0.09
C ALA A 351 -11.98 12.47 0.68
N CYS A 352 -10.77 13.00 0.71
CA CYS A 352 -9.75 12.55 1.65
C CYS A 352 -9.67 13.56 2.79
N TYR A 353 -9.37 13.08 3.99
CA TYR A 353 -9.20 13.81 5.26
C TYR A 353 -10.45 14.45 5.86
N SER A 354 -11.43 14.87 5.07
CA SER A 354 -12.62 15.60 5.55
C SER A 354 -13.82 14.71 5.90
N ASP A 355 -13.92 13.51 5.34
CA ASP A 355 -15.00 12.54 5.58
C ASP A 355 -14.52 11.29 6.34
N GLY A 356 -13.34 11.38 6.98
CA GLY A 356 -12.73 10.32 7.77
C GLY A 356 -11.73 9.46 7.00
N TRP A 357 -11.68 9.49 5.66
CA TRP A 357 -10.70 8.71 4.91
C TRP A 357 -9.30 9.32 4.99
N LYS A 358 -8.26 8.49 5.14
CA LYS A 358 -6.88 8.99 5.24
C LYS A 358 -6.16 8.99 3.90
N CYS A 359 -6.50 8.08 3.00
CA CYS A 359 -5.95 8.02 1.63
C CYS A 359 -4.42 8.00 1.59
N GLN A 360 -3.76 7.23 2.47
CA GLN A 360 -2.29 7.21 2.59
C GLN A 360 -1.59 6.94 1.25
N HIS A 361 -2.18 6.10 0.40
CA HIS A 361 -1.69 5.81 -0.95
C HIS A 361 -1.50 7.07 -1.84
N ALA A 362 -2.24 8.14 -1.56
CA ALA A 362 -2.21 9.40 -2.30
C ALA A 362 -1.36 10.49 -1.64
N TRP A 363 -0.79 10.23 -0.45
CA TRP A 363 0.10 11.18 0.21
C TRP A 363 1.34 11.39 -0.67
N ARG A 364 1.82 12.63 -0.78
CA ARG A 364 2.88 12.97 -1.74
C ARG A 364 4.17 12.19 -1.46
N GLU A 365 4.51 12.04 -0.18
CA GLU A 365 5.67 11.31 0.32
C GLU A 365 5.66 9.86 -0.15
N ILE A 366 4.46 9.26 -0.24
CA ILE A 366 4.26 7.84 -0.57
C ILE A 366 4.07 7.66 -2.08
N SER A 367 3.11 8.37 -2.68
CA SER A 367 2.75 8.27 -4.10
C SER A 367 3.92 8.59 -5.03
N SER A 368 4.76 9.57 -4.69
CA SER A 368 5.96 9.92 -5.48
C SER A 368 7.00 8.79 -5.52
N MET A 369 7.02 7.93 -4.49
CA MET A 369 7.96 6.82 -4.39
C MET A 369 7.52 5.57 -5.16
N VAL A 370 6.29 5.53 -5.67
CA VAL A 370 5.82 4.41 -6.51
C VAL A 370 6.56 4.38 -7.85
N ALA A 371 6.68 5.53 -8.53
CA ALA A 371 7.48 5.65 -9.74
C ALA A 371 8.98 5.40 -9.49
N PHE A 372 9.48 5.81 -8.31
CA PHE A 372 10.83 5.47 -7.86
C PHE A 372 11.01 3.96 -7.78
N ARG A 373 10.12 3.24 -7.07
CA ARG A 373 10.16 1.78 -6.89
C ARG A 373 10.18 1.06 -8.24
N ASN A 374 9.28 1.44 -9.14
CA ASN A 374 9.19 0.90 -10.49
C ASN A 374 10.50 1.12 -11.27
N THR A 375 11.09 2.33 -11.18
CA THR A 375 12.34 2.67 -11.86
C THR A 375 13.53 1.90 -11.29
N ALA A 376 13.59 1.77 -9.97
CA ALA A 376 14.69 1.14 -9.22
C ALA A 376 14.65 -0.40 -9.24
N ARG A 377 13.62 -1.02 -9.81
CA ARG A 377 13.41 -2.47 -9.80
C ARG A 377 14.63 -3.25 -10.30
N GLY A 378 14.95 -4.33 -9.58
CA GLY A 378 16.09 -5.21 -9.86
C GLY A 378 17.47 -4.60 -9.61
N GLN A 379 17.57 -3.36 -9.13
CA GLN A 379 18.85 -2.74 -8.81
C GLN A 379 19.27 -3.06 -7.37
N ALA A 380 20.55 -3.39 -7.18
CA ALA A 380 21.16 -3.54 -5.86
C ALA A 380 21.31 -2.18 -5.14
N VAL A 381 21.46 -2.24 -3.82
CA VAL A 381 21.87 -1.08 -3.02
C VAL A 381 23.32 -0.73 -3.36
N THR A 382 23.58 0.55 -3.58
CA THR A 382 24.90 1.10 -3.91
C THR A 382 25.12 2.38 -3.13
N ASN A 383 26.38 2.81 -2.96
CA ASN A 383 26.71 4.10 -2.32
C ASN A 383 26.01 4.32 -0.98
N TRP A 384 25.90 3.27 -0.14
CA TRP A 384 25.33 3.41 1.19
C TRP A 384 26.17 4.40 2.01
N TRP A 385 25.51 5.39 2.58
CA TRP A 385 26.04 6.34 3.52
C TRP A 385 25.10 6.45 4.72
N ASP A 386 25.67 6.55 5.90
CA ASP A 386 24.98 6.90 7.14
C ASP A 386 25.92 7.72 8.02
N ASN A 387 25.37 8.38 9.05
CA ASN A 387 26.12 9.09 10.07
C ASN A 387 26.24 8.30 11.40
N GLY A 388 25.90 7.00 11.40
CA GLY A 388 25.75 6.17 12.60
C GLY A 388 24.45 6.39 13.38
N ALA A 389 23.57 7.30 12.94
CA ALA A 389 22.31 7.66 13.56
C ALA A 389 21.16 7.64 12.52
N ASP A 390 20.35 8.69 12.47
CA ASP A 390 19.07 8.75 11.74
C ASP A 390 19.15 9.47 10.38
N GLN A 391 20.37 9.68 9.88
CA GLN A 391 20.60 10.15 8.52
C GLN A 391 21.22 9.03 7.68
N ILE A 392 20.48 8.61 6.65
CA ILE A 392 20.91 7.56 5.73
C ILE A 392 20.72 8.00 4.28
N ALA A 393 21.54 7.46 3.38
CA ALA A 393 21.36 7.63 1.95
C ALA A 393 21.91 6.44 1.18
N PHE A 394 21.30 6.08 0.06
CA PHE A 394 21.78 5.02 -0.81
C PHE A 394 21.23 5.13 -2.23
N GLY A 395 22.00 4.61 -3.17
CA GLY A 395 21.59 4.41 -4.55
C GLY A 395 20.93 3.06 -4.78
N ARG A 396 20.07 2.99 -5.79
CA ARG A 396 19.55 1.77 -6.41
C ARG A 396 20.16 1.64 -7.80
N GLY A 397 21.38 1.10 -7.84
CA GLY A 397 22.23 1.08 -9.03
C GLY A 397 22.37 2.46 -9.66
N ALA A 398 22.40 2.51 -11.00
CA ALA A 398 22.45 3.76 -11.76
C ALA A 398 21.05 4.36 -12.04
N LYS A 399 19.99 3.83 -11.43
CA LYS A 399 18.60 4.20 -11.78
C LYS A 399 17.93 5.13 -10.79
N ALA A 400 18.29 5.06 -9.50
CA ALA A 400 17.65 5.88 -8.47
C ALA A 400 18.57 6.12 -7.26
N TYR A 401 18.25 7.12 -6.45
CA TYR A 401 18.97 7.48 -5.23
C TYR A 401 18.03 8.10 -4.20
N VAL A 402 18.13 7.68 -2.94
CA VAL A 402 17.33 8.22 -1.83
C VAL A 402 18.24 8.70 -0.70
N ALA A 403 17.82 9.78 -0.03
CA ALA A 403 18.38 10.23 1.24
C ALA A 403 17.24 10.51 2.21
N ILE A 404 17.40 10.13 3.47
CA ILE A 404 16.42 10.30 4.55
C ILE A 404 17.13 10.99 5.71
N ASN A 405 16.52 12.05 6.22
CA ASN A 405 16.93 12.74 7.43
C ASN A 405 15.81 12.63 8.47
N HIS A 406 15.97 11.71 9.42
CA HIS A 406 15.06 11.49 10.54
C HIS A 406 15.62 12.09 11.85
N GLU A 407 16.36 13.20 11.73
CA GLU A 407 16.87 13.96 12.88
C GLU A 407 16.15 15.31 13.01
N GLY A 408 16.27 15.93 14.20
CA GLY A 408 15.71 17.25 14.48
C GLY A 408 16.44 18.44 13.81
N SER A 409 17.55 18.20 13.11
CA SER A 409 18.36 19.24 12.46
C SER A 409 18.45 19.03 10.95
N SER A 410 18.73 20.10 10.20
CA SER A 410 18.88 19.99 8.73
C SER A 410 20.21 19.35 8.35
N LEU A 411 20.19 18.46 7.37
CA LEU A 411 21.37 17.86 6.76
C LEU A 411 21.72 18.59 5.47
N THR A 412 22.93 19.14 5.35
CA THR A 412 23.48 19.59 4.06
C THR A 412 24.73 18.78 3.74
N ARG A 413 24.72 18.06 2.62
CA ARG A 413 25.78 17.12 2.28
C ARG A 413 25.95 16.95 0.78
N THR A 414 27.19 16.70 0.36
CA THR A 414 27.52 16.15 -0.96
C THR A 414 27.46 14.61 -0.90
N PHE A 415 26.56 14.03 -1.67
CA PHE A 415 26.35 12.60 -1.78
C PHE A 415 27.06 12.03 -3.01
N GLN A 416 27.62 10.82 -2.88
CA GLN A 416 28.11 10.04 -4.01
C GLN A 416 26.98 9.16 -4.54
N THR A 417 26.78 9.15 -5.85
CA THR A 417 25.74 8.36 -6.52
C THR A 417 26.29 7.72 -7.80
N SER A 418 25.59 6.69 -8.26
CA SER A 418 25.82 6.06 -9.57
C SER A 418 24.85 6.58 -10.63
N LEU A 419 23.98 7.53 -10.30
CA LEU A 419 23.13 8.22 -11.26
C LEU A 419 24.00 8.90 -12.34
N PRO A 420 23.61 8.83 -13.63
CA PRO A 420 24.26 9.60 -14.67
C PRO A 420 24.24 11.10 -14.38
N ALA A 421 25.29 11.82 -14.81
CA ALA A 421 25.31 13.26 -14.71
C ALA A 421 24.09 13.91 -15.39
N GLY A 422 23.63 15.04 -14.84
CA GLY A 422 22.50 15.79 -15.36
C GLY A 422 21.56 16.27 -14.25
N ASP A 423 20.49 16.92 -14.67
CA ASP A 423 19.48 17.45 -13.78
C ASP A 423 18.39 16.41 -13.47
N TYR A 424 17.91 16.47 -12.25
CA TYR A 424 16.88 15.61 -11.68
C TYR A 424 15.87 16.43 -10.89
N CYS A 425 14.64 15.95 -10.85
CA CYS A 425 13.67 16.36 -9.86
C CYS A 425 13.79 15.48 -8.63
N ASP A 426 13.99 16.11 -7.47
CA ASP A 426 13.66 15.46 -6.21
C ASP A 426 12.14 15.27 -6.14
N VAL A 427 11.67 14.03 -6.26
CA VAL A 427 10.23 13.74 -6.29
C VAL A 427 9.56 13.95 -4.94
N GLN A 428 10.32 14.01 -3.84
CA GLN A 428 9.81 14.36 -2.52
C GLN A 428 9.52 15.86 -2.45
N SER A 429 10.53 16.72 -2.63
CA SER A 429 10.38 18.17 -2.47
C SER A 429 9.94 18.94 -3.73
N GLY A 430 10.08 18.36 -4.91
CA GLY A 430 9.87 19.01 -6.21
C GLY A 430 11.02 19.93 -6.65
N ARG A 431 12.15 19.93 -5.93
CA ARG A 431 13.30 20.79 -6.21
C ARG A 431 14.26 20.16 -7.19
N GLY A 432 14.95 21.02 -7.96
CA GLY A 432 16.00 20.59 -8.88
C GLY A 432 17.25 20.16 -8.15
N VAL A 433 17.86 19.07 -8.61
CA VAL A 433 19.14 18.55 -8.13
C VAL A 433 20.01 18.18 -9.32
N THR A 434 21.22 18.74 -9.36
CA THR A 434 22.18 18.46 -10.44
C THR A 434 23.22 17.46 -9.96
N VAL A 435 23.34 16.33 -10.67
CA VAL A 435 24.43 15.37 -10.52
C VAL A 435 25.56 15.75 -11.47
N ASN A 436 26.76 15.95 -10.95
CA ASN A 436 27.94 16.32 -11.74
C ASN A 436 28.57 15.10 -12.46
N GLY A 437 29.58 15.35 -13.30
CA GLY A 437 30.30 14.32 -14.06
C GLY A 437 31.03 13.26 -13.22
N SER A 438 31.24 13.52 -11.93
CA SER A 438 31.85 12.59 -10.97
C SER A 438 30.81 11.78 -10.18
N GLY A 439 29.53 11.87 -10.53
CA GLY A 439 28.45 11.20 -9.81
C GLY A 439 28.20 11.80 -8.43
N GLN A 440 28.34 13.11 -8.26
CA GLN A 440 28.11 13.79 -6.99
C GLN A 440 27.02 14.84 -7.11
N PHE A 441 26.23 15.00 -6.07
CA PHE A 441 25.28 16.11 -5.92
C PHE A 441 25.27 16.60 -4.47
N THR A 442 25.01 17.89 -4.28
CA THR A 442 24.82 18.47 -2.95
C THR A 442 23.35 18.76 -2.73
N ALA A 443 22.80 18.37 -1.59
CA ALA A 443 21.42 18.64 -1.22
C ALA A 443 21.31 19.02 0.26
N THR A 444 20.24 19.77 0.56
CA THR A 444 19.83 20.10 1.92
C THR A 444 18.47 19.47 2.21
N LEU A 445 18.43 18.58 3.21
CA LEU A 445 17.22 17.96 3.73
C LEU A 445 16.87 18.63 5.06
N GLY A 446 15.61 19.03 5.22
CA GLY A 446 15.11 19.53 6.50
C GLY A 446 14.98 18.39 7.52
N PRO A 447 14.74 18.71 8.80
CA PRO A 447 14.39 17.71 9.80
C PRO A 447 13.21 16.87 9.33
N ASN A 448 13.26 15.55 9.55
CA ASN A 448 12.15 14.64 9.24
C ASN A 448 11.67 14.71 7.77
N THR A 449 12.61 14.78 6.83
CA THR A 449 12.30 14.81 5.39
C THR A 449 13.17 13.83 4.61
N ALA A 450 12.76 13.55 3.38
CA ALA A 450 13.51 12.73 2.43
C ALA A 450 13.74 13.48 1.12
N LEU A 451 14.72 12.98 0.36
CA LEU A 451 15.00 13.33 -1.02
C LEU A 451 15.05 12.03 -1.82
N ALA A 452 14.44 12.02 -3.01
CA ALA A 452 14.47 10.88 -3.90
C ALA A 452 14.62 11.30 -5.36
N LEU A 453 15.63 10.76 -6.03
CA LEU A 453 15.96 11.00 -7.43
C LEU A 453 15.83 9.70 -8.21
N HIS A 454 15.32 9.74 -9.43
CA HIS A 454 15.36 8.60 -10.34
C HIS A 454 15.47 9.05 -11.80
N VAL A 455 16.00 8.19 -12.67
CA VAL A 455 16.36 8.54 -14.07
C VAL A 455 15.20 9.00 -14.95
N ASN A 456 13.95 8.73 -14.55
CA ASN A 456 12.74 9.16 -15.24
C ASN A 456 12.19 10.51 -14.73
N ALA A 457 12.71 11.02 -13.61
CA ALA A 457 12.35 12.33 -13.05
C ALA A 457 13.50 13.33 -13.32
N ARG A 458 13.61 13.78 -14.57
CA ARG A 458 14.69 14.70 -15.02
C ARG A 458 14.32 16.16 -14.87
N ASN A 459 13.10 16.49 -15.25
CA ASN A 459 12.57 17.82 -15.07
C ASN A 459 11.78 17.79 -13.77
N CYS A 460 12.06 18.74 -12.87
CA CYS A 460 10.99 19.22 -12.02
C CYS A 460 9.99 19.75 -13.02
N GLY A 461 8.96 18.95 -13.34
CA GLY A 461 7.78 19.51 -13.96
C GLY A 461 7.55 20.78 -13.19
N SER A 462 7.63 21.92 -13.88
CA SER A 462 7.32 23.18 -13.24
C SER A 462 6.05 22.88 -12.47
N SER A 463 6.07 23.03 -11.15
CA SER A 463 4.86 23.07 -10.34
C SER A 463 4.12 24.35 -10.76
N SER A 464 3.66 24.30 -12.00
CA SER A 464 2.91 25.21 -12.82
C SER A 464 1.75 24.41 -13.40
N ALA A 465 1.20 23.46 -12.64
CA ALA A 465 -0.20 23.66 -12.37
C ALA A 465 -0.25 25.09 -11.81
N ALA A 466 -0.81 26.00 -12.61
CA ALA A 466 -1.00 27.35 -12.15
C ALA A 466 -1.68 27.27 -10.76
N GLY A 467 -1.28 28.14 -9.84
CA GLY A 467 -1.71 27.97 -8.46
C GLY A 467 -1.21 29.03 -7.51
N ALA A 468 -1.51 28.81 -6.23
CA ALA A 468 -1.07 29.63 -5.12
C ALA A 468 -0.35 28.75 -4.09
N SER A 469 0.86 29.15 -3.71
CA SER A 469 1.62 28.58 -2.60
C SER A 469 1.46 29.48 -1.38
N PHE A 470 0.61 29.07 -0.45
CA PHE A 470 0.36 29.79 0.79
C PHE A 470 1.45 29.45 1.82
N ASN A 471 2.09 30.48 2.38
CA ASN A 471 3.11 30.38 3.41
C ASN A 471 2.78 31.41 4.49
N VAL A 472 2.11 31.02 5.57
CA VAL A 472 1.70 31.95 6.64
C VAL A 472 2.46 31.67 7.93
N ASN A 473 3.14 32.70 8.45
CA ASN A 473 3.72 32.67 9.78
C ASN A 473 2.61 32.88 10.82
N ALA A 474 2.35 31.86 11.63
CA ALA A 474 1.30 31.84 12.63
C ALA A 474 1.67 30.92 13.79
N THR A 475 1.71 31.45 15.01
CA THR A 475 1.86 30.64 16.22
C THR A 475 0.51 30.14 16.71
N THR A 476 0.46 28.87 17.12
CA THR A 476 -0.75 28.21 17.65
C THR A 476 -0.47 27.59 19.01
N VAL A 477 -1.52 27.35 19.79
CA VAL A 477 -1.45 26.46 20.97
C VAL A 477 -1.90 25.05 20.58
N THR A 478 -1.59 24.06 21.43
CA THR A 478 -2.03 22.67 21.23
C THR A 478 -3.54 22.60 20.91
N GLY A 479 -3.89 21.89 19.85
CA GLY A 479 -5.27 21.77 19.37
C GLY A 479 -5.70 22.83 18.36
N GLN A 480 -4.93 23.91 18.17
CA GLN A 480 -5.20 24.91 17.13
C GLN A 480 -4.45 24.60 15.82
N ASN A 481 -5.14 24.78 14.70
CA ASN A 481 -4.59 24.63 13.36
C ASN A 481 -4.93 25.85 12.50
N ILE A 482 -4.10 26.11 11.48
CA ILE A 482 -4.29 27.21 10.52
C ILE A 482 -4.88 26.67 9.23
N TYR A 483 -5.81 27.44 8.66
CA TYR A 483 -6.51 27.15 7.43
C TYR A 483 -6.55 28.39 6.54
N VAL A 484 -6.82 28.20 5.25
CA VAL A 484 -7.09 29.27 4.28
C VAL A 484 -8.43 29.02 3.59
N THR A 485 -9.18 30.09 3.37
CA THR A 485 -10.37 30.08 2.50
C THR A 485 -10.45 31.38 1.70
N GLY A 486 -11.22 31.37 0.62
CA GLY A 486 -11.29 32.50 -0.31
C GLY A 486 -12.46 32.42 -1.27
N ASN A 487 -12.50 33.35 -2.22
CA ASN A 487 -13.61 33.52 -3.17
C ASN A 487 -13.60 32.54 -4.36
N GLN A 488 -12.67 31.59 -4.39
CA GLN A 488 -12.59 30.54 -5.40
C GLN A 488 -13.16 29.24 -4.85
N ALA A 489 -13.78 28.43 -5.71
CA ALA A 489 -14.29 27.12 -5.32
C ALA A 489 -13.19 26.21 -4.75
N ALA A 490 -12.00 26.25 -5.36
CA ALA A 490 -10.81 25.55 -4.86
C ALA A 490 -10.29 26.08 -3.50
N LEU A 491 -10.80 27.22 -3.03
CA LEU A 491 -10.51 27.79 -1.71
C LEU A 491 -11.74 27.75 -0.78
N GLY A 492 -12.80 27.01 -1.13
CA GLY A 492 -13.96 26.82 -0.25
C GLY A 492 -14.98 27.96 -0.21
N ASN A 493 -14.96 28.92 -1.16
CA ASN A 493 -15.98 29.97 -1.30
C ASN A 493 -16.33 30.72 0.01
N TRP A 494 -15.33 31.10 0.79
CA TRP A 494 -15.45 31.73 2.12
C TRP A 494 -16.17 30.92 3.20
N ASN A 495 -16.50 29.65 2.95
CA ASN A 495 -17.10 28.79 3.94
C ASN A 495 -16.02 28.26 4.92
N PRO A 496 -16.07 28.59 6.22
CA PRO A 496 -15.10 28.07 7.18
C PRO A 496 -15.07 26.54 7.24
N ALA A 497 -16.20 25.86 6.98
CA ALA A 497 -16.25 24.40 6.97
C ALA A 497 -15.36 23.81 5.86
N ASP A 498 -15.31 24.47 4.70
CA ASP A 498 -14.55 24.04 3.52
C ASP A 498 -13.15 24.68 3.44
N ALA A 499 -12.75 25.44 4.48
CA ALA A 499 -11.42 26.03 4.54
C ALA A 499 -10.35 24.94 4.54
N LEU A 500 -9.31 25.14 3.73
CA LEU A 500 -8.23 24.17 3.54
C LEU A 500 -7.23 24.27 4.67
N LYS A 501 -6.88 23.15 5.29
CA LYS A 501 -5.88 23.09 6.36
C LYS A 501 -4.49 23.28 5.77
N LEU A 502 -3.66 24.10 6.42
CA LEU A 502 -2.25 24.24 6.06
C LEU A 502 -1.40 23.23 6.85
N ASP A 503 -0.29 22.83 6.24
CA ASP A 503 0.71 21.92 6.81
C ASP A 503 1.67 22.68 7.76
N PRO A 504 1.77 22.28 9.04
CA PRO A 504 2.71 22.85 10.02
C PRO A 504 4.15 22.36 9.91
N ALA A 505 4.55 21.57 8.90
CA ALA A 505 5.91 21.00 8.80
C ALA A 505 7.07 22.03 8.89
N SER A 506 6.79 23.32 8.65
CA SER A 506 7.75 24.43 8.80
C SER A 506 7.42 25.38 9.96
N TYR A 507 6.73 24.92 11.02
CA TYR A 507 6.24 25.74 12.13
C TYR A 507 7.32 26.72 12.67
N PRO A 508 7.01 28.02 12.88
CA PRO A 508 5.67 28.62 12.88
C PRO A 508 5.12 28.98 11.49
N VAL A 509 5.79 28.58 10.40
CA VAL A 509 5.28 28.76 9.04
C VAL A 509 4.42 27.56 8.63
N TRP A 510 3.18 27.85 8.28
CA TRP A 510 2.22 26.88 7.78
C TRP A 510 2.14 26.99 6.25
N LYS A 511 2.09 25.85 5.56
CA LYS A 511 2.21 25.81 4.10
C LYS A 511 1.08 25.04 3.42
N LEU A 512 0.69 25.49 2.23
CA LEU A 512 -0.24 24.75 1.38
C LEU A 512 -0.09 25.21 -0.07
N ASP A 513 0.05 24.26 -0.99
CA ASP A 513 -0.04 24.53 -2.42
C ASP A 513 -1.45 24.21 -2.91
N VAL A 514 -2.09 25.15 -3.60
CA VAL A 514 -3.43 25.00 -4.17
C VAL A 514 -3.37 25.27 -5.67
N ALA A 515 -3.86 24.33 -6.46
CA ALA A 515 -4.02 24.51 -7.89
C ALA A 515 -5.17 25.51 -8.18
N LEU A 516 -4.88 26.53 -8.99
CA LEU A 516 -5.82 27.56 -9.43
C LEU A 516 -5.51 27.93 -10.89
N PRO A 517 -6.51 28.13 -11.76
CA PRO A 517 -6.22 28.43 -13.16
C PRO A 517 -5.29 29.64 -13.35
N ALA A 518 -4.47 29.62 -14.41
CA ALA A 518 -3.57 30.72 -14.73
C ALA A 518 -4.37 32.01 -14.98
N GLY A 519 -3.88 33.14 -14.47
CA GLY A 519 -4.57 34.42 -14.58
C GLY A 519 -5.78 34.60 -13.65
N THR A 520 -6.11 33.62 -12.81
CA THR A 520 -7.20 33.77 -11.83
C THR A 520 -6.80 34.80 -10.77
N ALA A 521 -7.56 35.89 -10.70
CA ALA A 521 -7.57 36.79 -9.55
C ALA A 521 -8.41 36.18 -8.43
N PHE A 522 -7.91 36.19 -7.21
CA PHE A 522 -8.61 35.62 -6.06
C PHE A 522 -8.39 36.46 -4.80
N GLU A 523 -9.35 36.37 -3.90
CA GLU A 523 -9.29 36.90 -2.55
C GLU A 523 -9.29 35.75 -1.55
N TYR A 524 -8.59 35.94 -0.43
CA TYR A 524 -8.45 34.92 0.60
C TYR A 524 -8.24 35.54 1.99
N LYS A 525 -8.47 34.71 3.01
CA LYS A 525 -8.04 34.94 4.38
C LYS A 525 -7.61 33.65 5.06
N TYR A 526 -6.72 33.80 6.04
CA TYR A 526 -6.43 32.74 6.99
C TYR A 526 -7.44 32.74 8.15
N LEU A 527 -7.68 31.54 8.66
CA LEU A 527 -8.44 31.34 9.89
C LEU A 527 -7.77 30.30 10.76
N ARG A 528 -8.04 30.39 12.05
CA ARG A 528 -7.60 29.44 13.07
C ARG A 528 -8.81 28.64 13.54
N LYS A 529 -8.67 27.33 13.61
CA LYS A 529 -9.68 26.45 14.24
C LYS A 529 -9.06 25.77 15.44
N ASP A 530 -9.77 25.76 16.57
CA ASP A 530 -9.40 24.93 17.72
C ASP A 530 -9.99 23.51 17.62
N ALA A 531 -9.68 22.68 18.62
CA ALA A 531 -10.13 21.28 18.66
C ALA A 531 -11.65 21.12 18.79
N ALA A 532 -12.37 22.16 19.25
CA ALA A 532 -13.83 22.18 19.32
C ALA A 532 -14.48 22.74 18.04
N GLY A 533 -13.67 23.14 17.05
CA GLY A 533 -14.13 23.71 15.78
C GLY A 533 -14.44 25.21 15.84
N ALA A 534 -14.09 25.91 16.93
CA ALA A 534 -14.29 27.36 17.01
C ALA A 534 -13.36 28.08 16.03
N VAL A 535 -13.91 28.98 15.21
CA VAL A 535 -13.20 29.67 14.14
C VAL A 535 -12.83 31.09 14.58
N THR A 536 -11.54 31.43 14.47
CA THR A 536 -11.03 32.80 14.60
C THR A 536 -10.42 33.25 13.27
N TRP A 537 -10.96 34.28 12.65
CA TRP A 537 -10.43 34.84 11.41
C TRP A 537 -9.26 35.78 11.66
N GLU A 538 -8.36 35.92 10.68
CA GLU A 538 -7.40 37.02 10.69
C GLU A 538 -8.08 38.40 10.55
N THR A 539 -7.49 39.42 11.17
CA THR A 539 -8.01 40.80 11.17
C THR A 539 -7.73 41.54 9.87
N GLY A 540 -8.41 42.67 9.67
CA GLY A 540 -8.25 43.54 8.49
C GLY A 540 -9.04 43.09 7.25
N ALA A 541 -8.78 43.76 6.12
CA ALA A 541 -9.41 43.46 4.83
C ALA A 541 -8.94 42.11 4.24
N ASN A 542 -9.70 41.57 3.28
CA ASN A 542 -9.31 40.40 2.51
C ASN A 542 -7.95 40.61 1.86
N ARG A 543 -7.16 39.54 1.78
CA ARG A 543 -5.95 39.53 0.96
C ARG A 543 -6.34 39.23 -0.47
N SER A 544 -5.59 39.73 -1.44
CA SER A 544 -5.83 39.47 -2.85
C SER A 544 -4.53 39.12 -3.56
N ALA A 545 -4.63 38.24 -4.55
CA ALA A 545 -3.53 37.84 -5.39
C ALA A 545 -4.04 37.43 -6.77
N THR A 546 -3.11 37.27 -7.72
CA THR A 546 -3.44 36.78 -9.06
C THR A 546 -2.43 35.70 -9.42
N VAL A 547 -2.95 34.57 -9.88
CA VAL A 547 -2.11 33.47 -10.37
C VAL A 547 -1.40 33.95 -11.64
N PRO A 548 -0.06 33.83 -11.74
CA PRO A 548 0.66 34.25 -12.93
C PRO A 548 0.22 33.45 -14.17
N ALA A 549 0.50 33.98 -15.36
CA ALA A 549 0.20 33.29 -16.63
C ALA A 549 0.90 31.92 -16.75
N SER A 550 1.96 31.70 -15.95
CA SER A 550 2.67 30.43 -15.79
C SER A 550 3.28 30.35 -14.39
N GLY A 551 3.29 29.17 -13.77
CA GLY A 551 3.84 28.96 -12.43
C GLY A 551 2.81 29.20 -11.32
N SER A 552 3.27 29.26 -10.08
CA SER A 552 2.44 29.59 -8.92
C SER A 552 2.80 30.96 -8.35
N VAL A 553 1.82 31.65 -7.77
CA VAL A 553 2.08 32.81 -6.92
C VAL A 553 2.48 32.31 -5.52
N THR A 554 3.61 32.75 -4.99
CA THR A 554 4.00 32.45 -3.60
C THR A 554 3.56 33.59 -2.69
N LEU A 555 2.77 33.25 -1.67
CA LEU A 555 2.20 34.19 -0.70
C LEU A 555 2.89 33.99 0.65
N SER A 556 3.78 34.91 1.00
CA SER A 556 4.54 34.90 2.25
C SER A 556 3.91 35.88 3.24
N ASP A 557 2.98 35.38 4.04
CA ASP A 557 2.12 36.18 4.91
C ASP A 557 2.50 36.00 6.40
N THR A 558 2.12 36.98 7.22
CA THR A 558 2.02 36.83 8.68
C THR A 558 0.55 36.89 9.06
N PHE A 559 0.10 35.98 9.92
CA PHE A 559 -1.28 35.96 10.40
C PHE A 559 -1.60 37.28 11.10
N ARG A 560 -2.65 37.99 10.65
CA ARG A 560 -3.06 39.26 11.23
C ARG A 560 -3.93 38.98 12.46
N THR A 561 -3.44 39.36 13.63
CA THR A 561 -4.16 39.23 14.91
C THR A 561 -4.93 40.50 15.27
#